data_AF-A0A7C6KSX6-F1
#
_entry.id   AF-A0A7C6KSX6-F1
#
_cell.length_a   1.000
_cell.length_b   1.000
_cell.length_c   1.000
_cell.angle_alpha   90.00
_cell.angle_beta   90.00
_cell.angle_gamma   90.00
#
_symmetry.space_group_name_H-M   'P 1'
#
loop_
_entity.id
_entity.type
_entity.pdbx_description
1 polymer ?
#
loop_
_entity_poly.entity_id
_entity_poly.type
_entity_poly.pdbx_seq_one_letter_code
_entity_poly.pdbx_strand_id
1 'polypeptide(L)'
;MAEVAKQAMKELQLSFPIEIADFANGPEVIRKHPQADVMISRGLMVNLLKEHSDKPVVGLTTTIDELLLAIQKPIADGADKVGVVAHRGFLEMDNWEIVLKDITLYIRPWNVLEDIPKILEELSRQGVKAIAGDKGGYTEAQKLGYTANLLESGLISTKRAIKEALKIAQAQEMERARERKKRKDFEEVLVQLYSELEDSASSVEELAASAEELAATSQESSHIAQMTAQEVNGISDILEVIRRVAQQTNLLGLNAAIEAARAGEHGRGFSVVAEEVRKLADESNKSAREIEAMLEKFKESVMRVQKNVEQSDLITQEQANATQVLAQKLENVRTIGEKLRTMSY
;
A
#
# COMPACT_ATOMS: atom_id res chain seq x y z
N MET A 1 17.71 -26.06 -39.89
CA MET A 1 16.96 -25.50 -38.73
C MET A 1 15.98 -24.37 -39.08
N ALA A 2 16.38 -23.24 -39.66
CA ALA A 2 15.45 -22.12 -39.91
C ALA A 2 14.21 -22.53 -40.73
N GLU A 3 14.38 -23.37 -41.75
CA GLU A 3 13.25 -23.93 -42.52
C GLU A 3 12.35 -24.85 -41.68
N VAL A 4 12.92 -25.65 -40.78
CA VAL A 4 12.16 -26.49 -39.84
C VAL A 4 11.37 -25.62 -38.86
N ALA A 5 11.93 -24.50 -38.40
CA ALA A 5 11.22 -23.52 -37.58
C ALA A 5 10.06 -22.87 -38.35
N LYS A 6 10.27 -22.45 -39.61
CA LYS A 6 9.20 -21.93 -40.49
C LYS A 6 8.08 -22.96 -40.68
N GLN A 7 8.43 -24.22 -40.91
CA GLN A 7 7.46 -25.29 -41.05
C GLN A 7 6.69 -25.53 -39.74
N ALA A 8 7.38 -25.61 -38.61
CA ALA A 8 6.77 -25.78 -37.29
C ALA A 8 5.78 -24.64 -36.99
N MET A 9 6.17 -23.40 -37.29
CA MET A 9 5.31 -22.22 -37.15
C MET A 9 4.08 -22.29 -38.05
N LYS A 10 4.24 -22.67 -39.32
CA LYS A 10 3.13 -22.83 -40.26
C LYS A 10 2.12 -23.86 -39.76
N GLU A 11 2.59 -25.00 -39.27
CA GLU A 11 1.72 -26.06 -38.73
C GLU A 11 1.06 -25.69 -37.39
N LEU A 12 1.69 -24.79 -36.62
CA LEU A 12 1.12 -24.25 -35.38
C LEU A 12 0.30 -22.96 -35.61
N GLN A 13 0.21 -22.47 -36.85
CA GLN A 13 -0.45 -21.20 -37.20
C GLN A 13 0.10 -19.99 -36.44
N LEU A 14 1.42 -19.93 -36.25
CA LEU A 14 2.11 -18.86 -35.52
C LEU A 14 2.91 -17.96 -36.46
N SER A 15 3.10 -16.71 -36.04
CA SER A 15 3.94 -15.73 -36.72
C SER A 15 4.81 -14.98 -35.71
N PHE A 16 6.10 -15.27 -35.70
CA PHE A 16 7.13 -14.62 -34.88
C PHE A 16 8.45 -14.59 -35.66
N PRO A 17 9.36 -13.64 -35.36
CA PRO A 17 10.61 -13.51 -36.11
C PRO A 17 11.49 -14.75 -35.95
N ILE A 18 12.11 -15.18 -37.06
CA ILE A 18 13.17 -16.19 -37.07
C ILE A 18 14.46 -15.49 -37.47
N GLU A 19 15.42 -15.47 -36.55
CA GLU A 19 16.74 -14.89 -36.78
C GLU A 19 17.75 -16.01 -36.97
N ILE A 20 18.58 -15.88 -38.00
CA ILE A 20 19.69 -16.80 -38.24
C ILE A 20 20.94 -16.17 -37.66
N ALA A 21 21.47 -16.79 -36.61
CA ALA A 21 22.62 -16.30 -35.87
C ALA A 21 23.70 -17.38 -35.74
N ASP A 22 24.94 -16.92 -35.65
CA ASP A 22 26.10 -17.70 -35.22
C ASP A 22 26.62 -17.16 -33.87
N PHE A 23 27.71 -17.73 -33.37
CA PHE A 23 28.28 -17.32 -32.07
C PHE A 23 28.84 -15.90 -32.08
N ALA A 24 29.19 -15.34 -33.24
CA ALA A 24 29.73 -13.99 -33.33
C ALA A 24 28.63 -12.92 -33.26
N ASN A 25 27.46 -13.18 -33.87
CA ASN A 25 26.36 -12.21 -33.95
C ASN A 25 25.18 -12.50 -33.02
N GLY A 26 25.15 -13.65 -32.31
CA GLY A 26 24.10 -14.03 -31.36
C GLY A 26 23.72 -12.94 -30.35
N PRO A 27 24.67 -12.27 -29.66
CA PRO A 27 24.36 -11.19 -28.72
C PRO A 27 23.73 -9.96 -29.39
N GLU A 28 24.04 -9.69 -30.66
CA GLU A 28 23.45 -8.58 -31.41
C GLU A 28 21.96 -8.83 -31.71
N VAL A 29 21.59 -10.08 -31.96
CA VAL A 29 20.19 -10.48 -32.18
C VAL A 29 19.32 -10.18 -30.96
N ILE A 30 19.84 -10.39 -29.75
CA ILE A 30 19.12 -10.05 -28.50
C ILE A 30 18.79 -8.55 -28.45
N ARG A 31 19.78 -7.71 -28.77
CA ARG A 31 19.63 -6.25 -28.76
C ARG A 31 18.67 -5.74 -29.82
N LYS A 32 18.60 -6.41 -30.98
CA LYS A 32 17.65 -6.08 -32.06
C LYS A 32 16.20 -6.38 -31.68
N HIS A 33 15.98 -7.29 -30.73
CA HIS A 33 14.64 -7.75 -30.31
C HIS A 33 14.39 -7.51 -28.81
N PRO A 34 14.38 -6.24 -28.34
CA PRO A 34 14.16 -5.91 -26.93
C PRO A 34 12.75 -6.28 -26.45
N GLN A 35 11.79 -6.48 -27.36
CA GLN A 35 10.42 -6.88 -27.05
C GLN A 35 10.21 -8.40 -26.96
N ALA A 36 11.20 -9.23 -27.32
CA ALA A 36 11.03 -10.68 -27.27
C ALA A 36 10.82 -11.15 -25.82
N ASP A 37 9.81 -11.96 -25.57
CA ASP A 37 9.53 -12.51 -24.23
C ASP A 37 10.37 -13.75 -23.93
N VAL A 38 10.53 -14.60 -24.95
CA VAL A 38 11.20 -15.89 -24.86
C VAL A 38 11.99 -16.13 -26.14
N MET A 39 13.17 -16.72 -26.02
CA MET A 39 13.99 -17.14 -27.15
C MET A 39 14.00 -18.67 -27.27
N ILE A 40 14.18 -19.18 -28.48
CA ILE A 40 14.37 -20.61 -28.74
C ILE A 40 15.71 -20.78 -29.44
N SER A 41 16.56 -21.66 -28.91
CA SER A 41 17.87 -21.94 -29.49
C SER A 41 18.29 -23.38 -29.21
N ARG A 42 19.53 -23.76 -29.53
CA ARG A 42 20.04 -25.12 -29.31
C ARG A 42 21.50 -25.13 -28.88
N GLY A 43 21.89 -26.18 -28.17
CA GLY A 43 23.30 -26.42 -27.83
C GLY A 43 23.94 -25.24 -27.12
N LEU A 44 25.22 -24.98 -27.40
CA LEU A 44 26.01 -23.93 -26.75
C LEU A 44 25.44 -22.51 -26.95
N MET A 45 24.68 -22.27 -28.03
CA MET A 45 24.04 -20.97 -28.26
C MET A 45 23.02 -20.62 -27.16
N VAL A 46 22.38 -21.61 -26.55
CA VAL A 46 21.46 -21.38 -25.41
C VAL A 46 22.20 -20.73 -24.24
N ASN A 47 23.42 -21.18 -23.95
CA ASN A 47 24.23 -20.64 -22.86
C ASN A 47 24.66 -19.21 -23.18
N LEU A 48 25.15 -18.99 -24.41
CA LEU A 48 25.56 -17.64 -24.85
C LEU A 48 24.41 -16.64 -24.74
N LEU A 49 23.20 -17.02 -25.16
CA LEU A 49 22.03 -16.13 -25.09
C LEU A 49 21.63 -15.81 -23.64
N LYS A 50 21.76 -16.78 -22.72
CA LYS A 50 21.48 -16.58 -21.28
C LYS A 50 22.51 -15.68 -20.60
N GLU A 51 23.78 -15.73 -21.01
CA GLU A 51 24.82 -14.84 -20.48
C GLU A 51 24.60 -13.37 -20.89
N HIS A 52 23.85 -13.13 -21.97
CA HIS A 52 23.65 -11.80 -22.55
C HIS A 52 22.20 -11.29 -22.43
N SER A 53 21.34 -11.99 -21.69
CA SER A 53 19.92 -11.62 -21.52
C SER A 53 19.28 -12.29 -20.30
N ASP A 54 18.49 -11.52 -19.56
CA ASP A 54 17.65 -12.05 -18.47
C ASP A 54 16.38 -12.76 -18.98
N LYS A 55 16.18 -12.80 -20.30
CA LYS A 55 15.00 -13.42 -20.91
C LYS A 55 15.14 -14.94 -20.97
N PRO A 56 14.05 -15.69 -20.73
CA PRO A 56 14.06 -17.14 -20.88
C PRO A 56 14.53 -17.59 -22.27
N VAL A 57 15.40 -18.61 -22.29
CA VAL A 57 15.85 -19.30 -23.51
C VAL A 57 15.47 -20.76 -23.41
N VAL A 58 14.56 -21.20 -24.29
CA VAL A 58 14.16 -22.60 -24.44
C VAL A 58 15.17 -23.31 -25.35
N GLY A 59 15.87 -24.29 -24.78
CA GLY A 59 16.78 -25.14 -25.52
C GLY A 59 16.03 -26.22 -26.30
N LEU A 60 16.35 -26.39 -27.57
CA LEU A 60 15.98 -27.56 -28.35
C LEU A 60 16.79 -28.75 -27.86
N THR A 61 16.11 -29.86 -27.64
CA THR A 61 16.72 -31.14 -27.29
C THR A 61 16.30 -32.17 -28.33
N THR A 62 17.23 -33.03 -28.71
CA THR A 62 17.05 -33.96 -29.82
C THR A 62 16.03 -35.05 -29.48
N THR A 63 15.42 -35.65 -30.50
CA THR A 63 14.58 -36.83 -30.32
C THR A 63 15.30 -38.10 -30.74
N ILE A 64 14.78 -39.25 -30.30
CA ILE A 64 15.30 -40.56 -30.75
C ILE A 64 15.19 -40.67 -32.27
N ASP A 65 14.10 -40.20 -32.89
CA ASP A 65 13.92 -40.23 -34.34
C ASP A 65 15.01 -39.43 -35.07
N GLU A 66 15.36 -38.25 -34.55
CA GLU A 66 16.42 -37.40 -35.10
C GLU A 66 17.80 -38.08 -34.98
N LEU A 67 18.07 -38.71 -33.84
CA LEU A 67 19.28 -39.51 -33.64
C LEU A 67 19.36 -40.68 -34.62
N LEU A 68 18.26 -41.43 -34.77
CA LEU A 68 18.18 -42.56 -35.70
C LEU A 68 18.39 -42.12 -37.15
N LEU A 69 17.77 -41.01 -37.57
CA LEU A 69 17.99 -40.42 -38.90
C LEU A 69 19.45 -40.00 -39.10
N ALA A 70 20.09 -39.42 -38.09
CA ALA A 70 21.47 -38.96 -38.19
C ALA A 70 22.49 -40.10 -38.28
N ILE A 71 22.21 -41.28 -37.72
CA ILE A 71 23.10 -42.45 -37.83
C ILE A 71 22.78 -43.33 -39.05
N GLN A 72 21.58 -43.22 -39.62
CA GLN A 72 21.11 -44.07 -40.71
C GLN A 72 22.04 -44.04 -41.93
N LYS A 73 22.48 -42.84 -42.34
CA LYS A 73 23.37 -42.68 -43.50
C LYS A 73 24.75 -43.31 -43.25
N PRO A 74 25.48 -42.99 -42.16
CA PRO A 74 26.69 -43.71 -41.78
C PRO A 74 26.59 -45.24 -41.84
N ILE A 75 25.49 -45.80 -41.31
CA ILE A 75 25.23 -47.24 -41.28
C ILE A 75 25.01 -47.78 -42.71
N ALA A 76 24.19 -47.09 -43.52
CA ALA A 76 23.94 -47.45 -44.90
C ALA A 76 25.22 -47.39 -45.77
N ASP A 77 26.13 -46.48 -45.44
CA ASP A 77 27.46 -46.34 -46.06
C ASP A 77 28.46 -47.41 -45.54
N GLY A 78 28.02 -48.34 -44.69
CA GLY A 78 28.78 -49.50 -44.24
C GLY A 78 29.48 -49.36 -42.89
N ALA A 79 29.17 -48.34 -42.09
CA ALA A 79 29.73 -48.21 -40.75
C ALA A 79 29.09 -49.19 -39.75
N ASP A 80 29.92 -50.06 -39.17
CA ASP A 80 29.58 -50.94 -38.05
C ASP A 80 29.75 -50.25 -36.68
N LYS A 81 30.49 -49.13 -36.63
CA LYS A 81 30.68 -48.31 -35.43
C LYS A 81 30.45 -46.82 -35.73
N VAL A 82 29.49 -46.22 -35.03
CA VAL A 82 29.11 -44.81 -35.21
C VAL A 82 29.18 -44.05 -33.89
N GLY A 83 29.88 -42.92 -33.87
CA GLY A 83 29.90 -42.01 -32.73
C GLY A 83 28.81 -40.95 -32.86
N VAL A 84 28.01 -40.74 -31.81
CA VAL A 84 27.08 -39.61 -31.70
C VAL A 84 27.71 -38.54 -30.82
N VAL A 85 28.18 -37.44 -31.41
CA VAL A 85 28.96 -36.40 -30.73
C VAL A 85 28.27 -35.04 -30.85
N ALA A 86 27.55 -34.63 -29.80
CA ALA A 86 26.78 -33.38 -29.79
C ALA A 86 26.76 -32.73 -28.40
N HIS A 87 26.44 -31.44 -28.33
CA HIS A 87 26.44 -30.70 -27.07
C HIS A 87 25.48 -31.34 -26.05
N ARG A 88 25.89 -31.42 -24.79
CA ARG A 88 25.13 -32.05 -23.71
C ARG A 88 23.71 -31.50 -23.60
N GLY A 89 23.54 -30.19 -23.68
CA GLY A 89 22.22 -29.54 -23.64
C GLY A 89 21.35 -29.79 -24.88
N PHE A 90 21.87 -30.39 -25.95
CA PHE A 90 21.08 -30.83 -27.11
C PHE A 90 20.80 -32.34 -27.07
N LEU A 91 21.76 -33.16 -26.61
CA LEU A 91 21.57 -34.61 -26.47
C LEU A 91 20.72 -35.01 -25.28
N GLU A 92 20.90 -34.36 -24.11
CA GLU A 92 20.31 -34.77 -22.83
C GLU A 92 20.58 -36.24 -22.46
N MET A 93 21.73 -36.77 -22.88
CA MET A 93 22.16 -38.14 -22.62
C MET A 93 23.59 -38.14 -22.08
N ASP A 94 23.90 -39.08 -21.19
CA ASP A 94 25.26 -39.34 -20.73
C ASP A 94 26.05 -40.18 -21.75
N ASN A 95 27.32 -40.43 -21.43
CA ASN A 95 28.13 -41.36 -22.20
C ASN A 95 27.46 -42.73 -22.23
N TRP A 96 27.13 -43.21 -23.42
CA TRP A 96 26.47 -44.49 -23.58
C TRP A 96 27.07 -45.28 -24.74
N GLU A 97 26.99 -46.59 -24.65
CA GLU A 97 27.36 -47.54 -25.68
C GLU A 97 26.17 -48.46 -25.91
N ILE A 98 25.71 -48.51 -27.16
CA ILE A 98 24.52 -49.27 -27.55
C ILE A 98 24.94 -50.24 -28.63
N VAL A 99 24.79 -51.53 -28.37
CA VAL A 99 25.08 -52.60 -29.33
C VAL A 99 23.76 -53.08 -29.94
N LEU A 100 23.63 -52.92 -31.26
CA LEU A 100 22.47 -53.30 -32.06
C LEU A 100 22.90 -54.31 -33.13
N LYS A 101 22.86 -55.60 -32.78
CA LYS A 101 23.41 -56.69 -33.60
C LYS A 101 24.87 -56.43 -33.96
N ASP A 102 25.16 -56.08 -35.21
CA ASP A 102 26.50 -55.86 -35.75
C ASP A 102 26.91 -54.37 -35.71
N ILE A 103 26.05 -53.49 -35.21
CA ILE A 103 26.28 -52.04 -35.15
C ILE A 103 26.50 -51.62 -33.69
N THR A 104 27.56 -50.86 -33.43
CA THR A 104 27.82 -50.24 -32.12
C THR A 104 27.70 -48.72 -32.23
N LEU A 105 26.84 -48.13 -31.38
CA LEU A 105 26.67 -46.69 -31.27
C LEU A 105 27.33 -46.18 -30.00
N TYR A 106 28.16 -45.14 -30.13
CA TYR A 106 28.83 -44.50 -29.02
C TYR A 106 28.29 -43.10 -28.82
N ILE A 107 27.44 -42.88 -27.82
CA ILE A 107 26.93 -41.56 -27.47
C ILE A 107 27.97 -40.87 -26.60
N ARG A 108 28.46 -39.71 -27.04
CA ARG A 108 29.48 -38.91 -26.36
C ARG A 108 29.08 -37.43 -26.35
N PRO A 109 28.35 -36.97 -25.32
CA PRO A 109 28.08 -35.54 -25.14
C PRO A 109 29.37 -34.74 -24.90
N TRP A 110 29.38 -33.49 -25.36
CA TRP A 110 30.43 -32.50 -25.05
C TRP A 110 29.85 -31.25 -24.38
N ASN A 111 30.65 -30.51 -23.61
CA ASN A 111 30.20 -29.27 -22.93
C ASN A 111 30.82 -28.03 -23.57
N VAL A 112 32.11 -28.09 -23.89
CA VAL A 112 32.84 -27.02 -24.57
C VAL A 112 33.45 -27.54 -25.88
N LEU A 113 33.75 -26.65 -26.82
CA LEU A 113 34.23 -27.05 -28.16
C LEU A 113 35.58 -27.77 -28.09
N GLU A 114 36.40 -27.42 -27.10
CA GLU A 114 37.73 -27.98 -26.84
C GLU A 114 37.68 -29.46 -26.43
N ASP A 115 36.53 -29.96 -25.95
CA ASP A 115 36.36 -31.37 -25.60
C ASP A 115 36.31 -32.28 -26.83
N ILE A 116 35.83 -31.74 -27.97
CA ILE A 116 35.46 -32.53 -29.14
C ILE A 116 36.65 -33.30 -29.73
N PRO A 117 37.85 -32.70 -29.97
CA PRO A 117 38.98 -33.43 -30.51
C PRO A 117 39.40 -34.64 -29.67
N LYS A 118 39.38 -34.50 -28.33
CA LYS A 118 39.72 -35.59 -27.41
C LYS A 118 38.68 -36.72 -27.47
N ILE A 119 37.39 -36.37 -27.48
CA ILE A 119 36.30 -37.35 -27.64
C ILE A 119 36.46 -38.12 -28.95
N LEU A 120 36.75 -37.42 -30.05
CA LEU A 120 36.96 -38.04 -31.35
C LEU A 120 38.19 -38.97 -31.35
N GLU A 121 39.30 -38.57 -30.73
CA GLU A 121 40.49 -39.43 -30.60
C GLU A 121 40.18 -40.73 -29.84
N GLU A 122 39.44 -40.65 -28.73
CA GLU A 122 38.99 -41.81 -27.96
C GLU A 122 38.11 -42.75 -28.80
N LEU A 123 37.17 -42.20 -29.57
CA LEU A 123 36.32 -42.96 -30.50
C LEU A 123 37.15 -43.61 -31.62
N SER A 124 38.18 -42.93 -32.13
CA SER A 124 39.12 -43.48 -33.11
C SER A 124 39.80 -44.73 -32.60
N ARG A 125 40.27 -44.71 -31.35
CA ARG A 125 40.92 -45.86 -30.68
C ARG A 125 39.95 -47.04 -30.51
N GLN A 126 38.65 -46.76 -30.42
CA GLN A 126 37.59 -47.76 -30.39
C GLN A 126 37.18 -48.27 -31.79
N GLY A 127 37.80 -47.74 -32.85
CA GLY A 127 37.58 -48.12 -34.25
C GLY A 127 36.40 -47.41 -34.91
N VAL A 128 35.85 -46.36 -34.30
CA VAL A 128 34.79 -45.55 -34.90
C VAL A 128 35.37 -44.74 -36.06
N LYS A 129 34.72 -44.80 -37.23
CA LYS A 129 35.11 -44.05 -38.43
C LYS A 129 34.04 -43.09 -38.93
N ALA A 130 32.82 -43.20 -38.42
CA ALA A 130 31.71 -42.32 -38.78
C ALA A 130 31.12 -41.63 -37.55
N ILE A 131 30.79 -40.35 -37.69
CA ILE A 131 30.28 -39.50 -36.62
C ILE A 131 28.96 -38.85 -37.03
N ALA A 132 27.93 -39.01 -36.22
CA ALA A 132 26.72 -38.20 -36.27
C ALA A 132 26.84 -37.10 -35.20
N GLY A 133 26.89 -35.83 -35.59
CA GLY A 133 27.14 -34.76 -34.62
C GLY A 133 26.35 -33.50 -34.89
N ASP A 134 26.14 -32.69 -33.85
CA ASP A 134 25.63 -31.34 -34.04
C ASP A 134 26.66 -30.48 -34.79
N LYS A 135 26.41 -29.16 -34.97
CA LYS A 135 27.30 -28.36 -35.83
C LYS A 135 28.76 -28.37 -35.35
N GLY A 136 29.00 -28.42 -34.03
CA GLY A 136 30.34 -28.55 -33.46
C GLY A 136 30.95 -29.92 -33.77
N GLY A 137 30.28 -30.99 -33.36
CA GLY A 137 30.76 -32.36 -33.55
C GLY A 137 30.96 -32.73 -35.03
N TYR A 138 30.02 -32.35 -35.89
CA TYR A 138 30.10 -32.54 -37.34
C TYR A 138 31.32 -31.83 -37.95
N THR A 139 31.49 -30.54 -37.64
CA THR A 139 32.55 -29.73 -38.26
C THR A 139 33.93 -30.23 -37.85
N GLU A 140 34.11 -30.59 -36.58
CA GLU A 140 35.39 -31.10 -36.09
C GLU A 140 35.69 -32.51 -36.62
N ALA A 141 34.67 -33.38 -36.67
CA ALA A 141 34.79 -34.71 -37.27
C ALA A 141 35.23 -34.64 -38.75
N GLN A 142 34.68 -33.70 -39.53
CA GLN A 142 35.11 -33.50 -40.92
C GLN A 142 36.58 -33.09 -41.05
N LYS A 143 37.05 -32.16 -40.19
CA LYS A 143 38.45 -31.72 -40.21
C LYS A 143 39.42 -32.87 -39.93
N LEU A 144 39.03 -33.78 -39.05
CA LEU A 144 39.83 -34.95 -38.66
C LEU A 144 39.63 -36.16 -39.57
N GLY A 145 38.89 -36.02 -40.68
CA GLY A 145 38.76 -37.05 -41.72
C GLY A 145 37.73 -38.15 -41.44
N TYR A 146 36.81 -37.96 -40.48
CA TYR A 146 35.71 -38.89 -40.25
C TYR A 146 34.62 -38.76 -41.32
N THR A 147 33.88 -39.84 -41.57
CA THR A 147 32.60 -39.78 -42.26
C THR A 147 31.58 -39.10 -41.35
N ALA A 148 31.35 -37.80 -41.53
CA ALA A 148 30.48 -37.02 -40.67
C ALA A 148 29.06 -36.85 -41.26
N ASN A 149 28.03 -37.05 -40.45
CA ASN A 149 26.65 -36.71 -40.75
C ASN A 149 26.10 -35.70 -39.72
N LEU A 150 25.31 -34.74 -40.18
CA LEU A 150 24.81 -33.67 -39.31
C LEU A 150 23.56 -34.14 -38.56
N LEU A 151 23.60 -34.04 -37.23
CA LEU A 151 22.45 -34.18 -36.35
C LEU A 151 21.67 -32.86 -36.33
N GLU A 152 20.64 -32.80 -37.16
CA GLU A 152 19.72 -31.68 -37.26
C GLU A 152 18.50 -31.84 -36.33
N SER A 153 18.02 -30.73 -35.80
CA SER A 153 16.73 -30.70 -35.12
C SER A 153 15.60 -30.80 -36.14
N GLY A 154 14.67 -31.71 -35.89
CA GLY A 154 13.50 -31.98 -36.70
C GLY A 154 12.27 -31.21 -36.23
N LEU A 155 11.15 -31.51 -36.90
CA LEU A 155 9.87 -30.82 -36.68
C LEU A 155 9.32 -31.05 -35.27
N ILE A 156 9.51 -32.25 -34.70
CA ILE A 156 8.96 -32.64 -33.40
C ILE A 156 9.64 -31.86 -32.26
N SER A 157 10.98 -31.88 -32.20
CA SER A 157 11.74 -31.12 -31.19
C SER A 157 11.46 -29.62 -31.29
N THR A 158 11.38 -29.10 -32.51
CA THR A 158 11.08 -27.69 -32.78
C THR A 158 9.69 -27.30 -32.30
N LYS A 159 8.65 -28.09 -32.62
CA LYS A 159 7.29 -27.85 -32.11
C LYS A 159 7.20 -27.93 -30.59
N ARG A 160 7.92 -28.86 -29.96
CA ARG A 160 7.97 -28.98 -28.50
C ARG A 160 8.55 -27.71 -27.87
N ALA A 161 9.68 -27.23 -28.36
CA ALA A 161 10.28 -25.99 -27.85
C ALA A 161 9.39 -24.77 -28.08
N ILE A 162 8.72 -24.66 -29.23
CA ILE A 162 7.76 -23.57 -29.48
C ILE A 162 6.59 -23.63 -28.48
N LYS A 163 6.04 -24.82 -28.21
CA LYS A 163 4.97 -24.96 -27.21
C LYS A 163 5.40 -24.57 -25.80
N GLU A 164 6.62 -24.94 -25.40
CA GLU A 164 7.16 -24.51 -24.10
C GLU A 164 7.41 -23.00 -24.05
N ALA A 165 7.96 -22.42 -25.13
CA ALA A 165 8.14 -20.98 -25.23
C ALA A 165 6.83 -20.21 -25.14
N LEU A 166 5.76 -20.70 -25.78
CA LEU A 166 4.42 -20.12 -25.70
C LEU A 166 3.87 -20.14 -24.27
N LYS A 167 4.03 -21.25 -23.53
CA LYS A 167 3.61 -21.32 -22.13
C LYS A 167 4.30 -20.27 -21.27
N ILE A 168 5.61 -20.09 -21.47
CA ILE A 168 6.40 -19.10 -20.74
C ILE A 168 5.94 -17.68 -21.10
N ALA A 169 5.77 -17.38 -22.40
CA ALA A 169 5.32 -16.07 -22.85
C ALA A 169 3.92 -15.73 -22.32
N GLN A 170 2.98 -16.68 -22.36
CA GLN A 170 1.64 -16.50 -21.80
C GLN A 170 1.67 -16.24 -20.28
N ALA A 171 2.53 -16.96 -19.55
CA ALA A 171 2.69 -16.74 -18.11
C ALA A 171 3.20 -15.31 -17.82
N GLN A 172 4.20 -14.84 -18.56
CA GLN A 172 4.75 -13.49 -18.43
C GLN A 172 3.73 -12.41 -18.80
N GLU A 173 2.93 -12.61 -19.86
CA GLU A 173 1.88 -11.66 -20.26
C GLU A 173 0.81 -11.53 -19.17
N MET A 174 0.37 -12.65 -18.58
CA MET A 174 -0.58 -12.65 -17.46
C MET A 174 -0.01 -11.94 -16.23
N GLU A 175 1.27 -12.12 -15.93
CA GLU A 175 1.94 -11.45 -14.82
C GLU A 175 2.02 -9.93 -15.04
N ARG A 176 2.46 -9.49 -16.23
CA ARG A 176 2.46 -8.06 -16.60
C ARG A 176 1.06 -7.45 -16.55
N ALA A 177 0.03 -8.18 -16.99
CA ALA A 177 -1.35 -7.70 -16.92
C ALA A 177 -1.82 -7.53 -15.46
N ARG A 178 -1.45 -8.45 -14.56
CA ARG A 178 -1.72 -8.33 -13.13
C ARG A 178 -0.99 -7.15 -12.50
N GLU A 179 0.27 -6.92 -12.85
CA GLU A 179 1.05 -5.77 -12.36
C GLU A 179 0.46 -4.44 -12.85
N ARG A 180 0.07 -4.35 -14.13
CA ARG A 180 -0.60 -3.17 -14.68
C ARG A 180 -1.91 -2.88 -13.94
N LYS A 181 -2.72 -3.93 -13.67
CA LYS A 181 -3.95 -3.78 -12.90
C LYS A 181 -3.67 -3.29 -11.49
N LYS A 182 -2.73 -3.92 -10.78
CA LYS A 182 -2.33 -3.48 -9.43
C LYS A 182 -1.85 -2.03 -9.40
N ARG A 183 -1.08 -1.59 -10.41
CA ARG A 183 -0.63 -0.20 -10.52
C ARG A 183 -1.80 0.76 -10.69
N LYS A 184 -2.76 0.42 -11.56
CA LYS A 184 -3.97 1.22 -11.75
C LYS A 184 -4.82 1.31 -10.48
N ASP A 185 -5.09 0.17 -9.84
CA ASP A 185 -5.86 0.10 -8.59
C ASP A 185 -5.15 0.93 -7.49
N PHE A 186 -3.81 0.91 -7.45
CA PHE A 186 -3.01 1.71 -6.51
C PHE A 186 -3.10 3.21 -6.78
N GLU A 187 -3.05 3.64 -8.05
CA GLU A 187 -3.26 5.05 -8.43
C GLU A 187 -4.66 5.54 -8.05
N GLU A 188 -5.70 4.72 -8.26
CA GLU A 188 -7.08 5.05 -7.86
C GLU A 188 -7.18 5.24 -6.33
N VAL A 189 -6.57 4.35 -5.53
CA VAL A 189 -6.52 4.48 -4.07
C VAL A 189 -5.76 5.72 -3.61
N LEU A 190 -4.66 6.09 -4.28
CA LEU A 190 -3.91 7.30 -3.95
C LEU A 190 -4.76 8.56 -4.20
N VAL A 191 -5.49 8.63 -5.31
CA VAL A 191 -6.37 9.77 -5.61
C VAL A 191 -7.44 9.90 -4.53
N GLN A 192 -8.07 8.80 -4.13
CA GLN A 192 -9.06 8.80 -3.06
C GLN A 192 -8.46 9.25 -1.72
N LEU A 193 -7.25 8.75 -1.37
CA LEU A 193 -6.55 9.16 -0.15
C LEU A 193 -6.32 10.67 -0.09
N TYR A 194 -5.91 11.31 -1.19
CA TYR A 194 -5.68 12.76 -1.20
C TYR A 194 -6.97 13.55 -1.04
N SER A 195 -8.07 13.11 -1.66
CA SER A 195 -9.38 13.73 -1.48
C SER A 195 -9.81 13.70 -0.02
N GLU A 196 -9.72 12.53 0.63
CA GLU A 196 -10.07 12.37 2.05
C GLU A 196 -9.17 13.18 2.98
N LEU A 197 -7.88 13.35 2.63
CA LEU A 197 -6.96 14.19 3.39
C LEU A 197 -7.32 15.68 3.30
N GLU A 198 -7.75 16.15 2.13
CA GLU A 198 -8.18 17.53 1.93
C GLU A 198 -9.46 17.84 2.70
N ASP A 199 -10.44 16.93 2.64
CA ASP A 199 -11.68 17.02 3.44
C ASP A 199 -11.38 16.99 4.94
N SER A 200 -10.45 16.13 5.37
CA SER A 200 -10.02 16.05 6.77
C SER A 200 -9.30 17.33 7.22
N ALA A 201 -8.48 17.94 6.36
CA ALA A 201 -7.77 19.19 6.66
C ALA A 201 -8.76 20.34 6.85
N SER A 202 -9.74 20.47 5.96
CA SER A 202 -10.83 21.45 6.09
C SER A 202 -11.60 21.28 7.41
N SER A 203 -11.94 20.03 7.75
CA SER A 203 -12.63 19.71 9.02
C SER A 203 -11.80 20.09 10.26
N VAL A 204 -10.48 19.92 10.19
CA VAL A 204 -9.55 20.31 11.26
C VAL A 204 -9.46 21.82 11.41
N GLU A 205 -9.46 22.57 10.32
CA GLU A 205 -9.49 24.04 10.35
C GLU A 205 -10.80 24.55 10.97
N GLU A 206 -11.94 23.95 10.61
CA GLU A 206 -13.25 24.28 11.20
C GLU A 206 -13.31 23.98 12.70
N LEU A 207 -12.73 22.85 13.14
CA LEU A 207 -12.62 22.50 14.56
C LEU A 207 -11.71 23.46 15.32
N ALA A 208 -10.64 23.96 14.71
CA ALA A 208 -9.76 24.95 15.32
C ALA A 208 -10.49 26.29 15.52
N ALA A 209 -11.17 26.78 14.48
CA ALA A 209 -11.97 27.99 14.55
C ALA A 209 -13.10 27.89 15.60
N SER A 210 -13.79 26.75 15.65
CA SER A 210 -14.84 26.49 16.63
C SER A 210 -14.31 26.50 18.07
N ALA A 211 -13.10 25.98 18.29
CA ALA A 211 -12.46 26.01 19.60
C ALA A 211 -12.10 27.45 20.03
N GLU A 212 -11.60 28.28 19.11
CA GLU A 212 -11.32 29.69 19.39
C GLU A 212 -12.60 30.47 19.74
N GLU A 213 -13.69 30.25 19.00
CA GLU A 213 -15.00 30.88 19.28
C GLU A 213 -15.56 30.44 20.63
N LEU A 214 -15.43 29.15 20.97
CA LEU A 214 -15.88 28.62 22.26
C LEU A 214 -15.08 29.18 23.43
N ALA A 215 -13.76 29.39 23.25
CA ALA A 215 -12.91 30.02 24.24
C ALA A 215 -13.32 31.48 24.49
N ALA A 216 -13.57 32.24 23.41
CA ALA A 216 -14.05 33.62 23.51
C ALA A 216 -15.40 33.71 24.23
N THR A 217 -16.34 32.83 23.87
CA THR A 217 -17.68 32.78 24.49
C THR A 217 -17.61 32.38 25.97
N SER A 218 -16.68 31.48 26.33
CA SER A 218 -16.44 31.09 27.72
C SER A 218 -15.87 32.25 28.54
N GLN A 219 -14.92 33.01 28.00
CA GLN A 219 -14.39 34.21 28.65
C GLN A 219 -15.48 35.27 28.88
N GLU A 220 -16.31 35.53 27.88
CA GLU A 220 -17.44 36.47 28.02
C GLU A 220 -18.44 35.99 29.08
N SER A 221 -18.78 34.69 29.06
CA SER A 221 -19.69 34.10 30.06
C SER A 221 -19.13 34.19 31.49
N SER A 222 -17.81 34.00 31.66
CA SER A 222 -17.14 34.17 32.95
C SER A 222 -17.25 35.62 33.43
N HIS A 223 -17.02 36.59 32.54
CA HIS A 223 -17.12 38.01 32.86
C HIS A 223 -18.55 38.40 33.28
N ILE A 224 -19.55 37.94 32.54
CA ILE A 224 -20.97 38.15 32.88
C ILE A 224 -21.29 37.53 34.25
N ALA A 225 -20.88 36.28 34.50
CA ALA A 225 -21.13 35.62 35.79
C ALA A 225 -20.49 36.38 36.96
N GLN A 226 -19.26 36.89 36.78
CA GLN A 226 -18.58 37.72 37.80
C GLN A 226 -19.31 39.03 38.06
N MET A 227 -19.75 39.74 37.01
CA MET A 227 -20.54 40.96 37.15
C MET A 227 -21.86 40.68 37.88
N THR A 228 -22.60 39.64 37.47
CA THR A 228 -23.86 39.27 38.12
C THR A 228 -23.65 38.92 39.59
N ALA A 229 -22.56 38.22 39.94
CA ALA A 229 -22.24 37.94 41.34
C ALA A 229 -22.02 39.23 42.15
N GLN A 230 -21.38 40.25 41.58
CA GLN A 230 -21.19 41.55 42.22
C GLN A 230 -22.53 42.30 42.41
N GLU A 231 -23.40 42.29 41.40
CA GLU A 231 -24.73 42.91 41.49
C GLU A 231 -25.58 42.27 42.60
N VAL A 232 -25.53 40.94 42.73
CA VAL A 232 -26.24 40.21 43.80
C VAL A 232 -25.77 40.60 45.19
N ASN A 233 -24.47 40.80 45.37
CA ASN A 233 -23.93 41.30 46.64
C ASN A 233 -24.45 42.72 46.92
N GLY A 234 -24.47 43.60 45.91
CA GLY A 234 -25.02 44.96 46.05
C GLY A 234 -26.51 44.98 46.43
N ILE A 235 -27.33 44.08 45.87
CA ILE A 235 -28.75 43.97 46.25
C ILE A 235 -28.88 43.45 47.69
N SER A 236 -28.01 42.54 48.11
CA SER A 236 -27.99 42.01 49.48
C SER A 236 -27.73 43.14 50.50
N ASP A 237 -26.81 44.05 50.20
CA ASP A 237 -26.53 45.22 51.04
C ASP A 237 -27.76 46.15 51.17
N ILE A 238 -28.49 46.35 50.06
CA ILE A 238 -29.73 47.15 50.05
C ILE A 238 -30.82 46.49 50.91
N LEU A 239 -30.96 45.16 50.85
CA LEU A 239 -31.92 44.45 51.70
C LEU A 239 -31.58 44.57 53.19
N GLU A 240 -30.30 44.59 53.56
CA GLU A 240 -29.90 44.85 54.94
C GLU A 240 -30.36 46.25 55.40
N VAL A 241 -30.21 47.27 54.54
CA VAL A 241 -30.73 48.62 54.80
C VAL A 241 -32.25 48.59 54.98
N ILE A 242 -32.99 47.95 54.08
CA ILE A 242 -34.46 47.85 54.15
C ILE A 242 -34.90 47.17 55.45
N ARG A 243 -34.24 46.06 55.84
CA ARG A 243 -34.53 45.37 57.11
C ARG A 243 -34.28 46.27 58.32
N ARG A 244 -33.18 47.03 58.33
CA ARG A 244 -32.89 48.00 59.41
C ARG A 244 -33.95 49.09 59.48
N VAL A 245 -34.37 49.65 58.34
CA VAL A 245 -35.43 50.67 58.27
C VAL A 245 -36.78 50.11 58.74
N ALA A 246 -37.13 48.88 58.32
CA ALA A 246 -38.35 48.22 58.76
C ALA A 246 -38.34 47.99 60.28
N GLN A 247 -37.23 47.51 60.85
CA GLN A 247 -37.08 47.34 62.30
C GLN A 247 -37.18 48.66 63.06
N GLN A 248 -36.54 49.73 62.57
CA GLN A 248 -36.63 51.07 63.17
C GLN A 248 -38.06 51.63 63.08
N THR A 249 -38.74 51.44 61.95
CA THR A 249 -40.13 51.86 61.75
C THR A 249 -41.07 51.11 62.70
N ASN A 250 -40.85 49.81 62.91
CA ASN A 250 -41.62 49.02 63.88
C ASN A 250 -41.43 49.53 65.31
N LEU A 251 -40.19 49.86 65.70
CA LEU A 251 -39.88 50.46 67.01
C LEU A 251 -40.53 51.86 67.17
N LEU A 252 -40.53 52.68 66.13
CA LEU A 252 -41.20 53.98 66.12
C LEU A 252 -42.72 53.82 66.27
N GLY A 253 -43.32 52.88 65.54
CA GLY A 253 -44.74 52.55 65.64
C GLY A 253 -45.10 52.04 67.04
N LEU A 254 -44.26 51.20 67.65
CA LEU A 254 -44.43 50.74 69.03
C LEU A 254 -44.40 51.90 70.03
N ASN A 255 -43.43 52.80 69.92
CA ASN A 255 -43.35 53.98 70.78
C ASN A 255 -44.59 54.88 70.62
N ALA A 256 -45.07 55.06 69.39
CA ALA A 256 -46.28 55.82 69.11
C ALA A 256 -47.54 55.15 69.68
N ALA A 257 -47.64 53.82 69.63
CA ALA A 257 -48.74 53.07 70.22
C ALA A 257 -48.77 53.19 71.75
N ILE A 258 -47.60 53.17 72.39
CA ILE A 258 -47.46 53.39 73.84
C ILE A 258 -47.96 54.80 74.22
N GLU A 259 -47.52 55.83 73.48
CA GLU A 259 -47.91 57.21 73.79
C GLU A 259 -49.39 57.47 73.49
N ALA A 260 -49.94 56.85 72.43
CA ALA A 260 -51.37 56.88 72.12
C ALA A 260 -52.21 56.25 73.24
N ALA A 261 -51.78 55.11 73.80
CA ALA A 261 -52.42 54.49 74.95
C ALA A 261 -52.35 55.39 76.20
N ARG A 262 -51.23 56.09 76.39
CA ARG A 262 -51.01 57.03 77.51
C ARG A 262 -51.93 58.26 77.45
N ALA A 263 -52.26 58.74 76.24
CA ALA A 263 -53.19 59.85 76.02
C ALA A 263 -54.68 59.48 76.21
N GLY A 264 -55.01 58.21 76.48
CA GLY A 264 -56.37 57.75 76.76
C GLY A 264 -57.32 57.98 75.57
N GLU A 265 -58.51 58.54 75.83
CA GLU A 265 -59.53 58.77 74.79
C GLU A 265 -59.04 59.71 73.67
N HIS A 266 -58.15 60.67 73.97
CA HIS A 266 -57.59 61.58 72.97
C HIS A 266 -56.58 60.89 72.01
N GLY A 267 -56.05 59.72 72.39
CA GLY A 267 -55.07 58.98 71.61
C GLY A 267 -55.64 57.90 70.69
N ARG A 268 -56.98 57.65 70.70
CA ARG A 268 -57.59 56.52 69.95
C ARG A 268 -57.27 56.55 68.45
N GLY A 269 -57.34 57.72 67.81
CA GLY A 269 -56.99 57.85 66.39
C GLY A 269 -55.52 57.58 66.10
N PHE A 270 -54.62 58.07 66.97
CA PHE A 270 -53.18 57.81 66.86
C PHE A 270 -52.82 56.34 67.10
N SER A 271 -53.54 55.65 67.98
CA SER A 271 -53.34 54.22 68.24
C SER A 271 -53.60 53.36 67.01
N VAL A 272 -54.63 53.70 66.22
CA VAL A 272 -54.94 52.98 64.97
C VAL A 272 -53.83 53.19 63.94
N VAL A 273 -53.35 54.43 63.79
CA VAL A 273 -52.23 54.74 62.88
C VAL A 273 -50.94 54.03 63.31
N ALA A 274 -50.64 54.02 64.61
CA ALA A 274 -49.44 53.36 65.14
C ALA A 274 -49.44 51.85 64.89
N GLU A 275 -50.59 51.18 65.04
CA GLU A 275 -50.72 49.75 64.76
C GLU A 275 -50.58 49.45 63.25
N GLU A 276 -51.14 50.30 62.39
CA GLU A 276 -50.98 50.15 60.93
C GLU A 276 -49.51 50.34 60.50
N VAL A 277 -48.80 51.31 61.10
CA VAL A 277 -47.36 51.52 60.86
C VAL A 277 -46.54 50.30 61.27
N ARG A 278 -46.85 49.67 62.42
CA ARG A 278 -46.18 48.44 62.86
C ARG A 278 -46.42 47.29 61.90
N LYS A 279 -47.67 47.12 61.47
CA LYS A 279 -48.05 46.07 60.52
C LYS A 279 -47.31 46.23 59.19
N LEU A 280 -47.24 47.45 58.63
CA LEU A 280 -46.49 47.73 57.41
C LEU A 280 -44.98 47.47 57.59
N ALA A 281 -44.43 47.77 58.76
CA ALA A 281 -43.03 47.52 59.08
C ALA A 281 -42.73 46.00 59.16
N ASP A 282 -43.60 45.22 59.79
CA ASP A 282 -43.46 43.76 59.85
C ASP A 282 -43.64 43.11 58.47
N GLU A 283 -44.60 43.56 57.67
CA GLU A 283 -44.78 43.12 56.27
C GLU A 283 -43.54 43.43 55.44
N SER A 284 -42.97 44.64 55.56
CA SER A 284 -41.74 45.04 54.86
C SER A 284 -40.55 44.15 55.24
N ASN A 285 -40.39 43.83 56.53
CA ASN A 285 -39.31 42.94 57.01
C ASN A 285 -39.50 41.51 56.51
N LYS A 286 -40.75 41.02 56.45
CA LYS A 286 -41.06 39.70 55.89
C LYS A 286 -40.73 39.64 54.40
N SER A 287 -41.16 40.62 53.61
CA SER A 287 -40.83 40.70 52.19
C SER A 287 -39.32 40.79 51.96
N ALA A 288 -38.58 41.55 52.75
CA ALA A 288 -37.13 41.63 52.64
C ALA A 288 -36.46 40.26 52.87
N ARG A 289 -36.91 39.45 53.84
CA ARG A 289 -36.41 38.08 54.06
C ARG A 289 -36.73 37.13 52.91
N GLU A 290 -37.91 37.27 52.31
CA GLU A 290 -38.30 36.46 51.14
C GLU A 290 -37.41 36.78 49.93
N ILE A 291 -37.08 38.06 49.70
CA ILE A 291 -36.15 38.47 48.65
C ILE A 291 -34.72 37.97 48.96
N GLU A 292 -34.27 38.04 50.22
CA GLU A 292 -32.97 37.51 50.65
C GLU A 292 -32.83 36.02 50.32
N ALA A 293 -33.87 35.22 50.60
CA ALA A 293 -33.90 33.80 50.25
C ALA A 293 -33.88 33.53 48.73
N MET A 294 -34.49 34.41 47.93
CA MET A 294 -34.42 34.32 46.46
C MET A 294 -33.03 34.68 45.93
N LEU A 295 -32.37 35.68 46.51
CA LEU A 295 -31.01 36.08 46.13
C LEU A 295 -29.98 35.00 46.45
N GLU A 296 -30.11 34.29 47.57
CA GLU A 296 -29.18 33.20 47.89
C GLU A 296 -29.25 32.07 46.86
N LYS A 297 -30.46 31.69 46.43
CA LYS A 297 -30.64 30.72 45.33
C LYS A 297 -30.07 31.23 44.00
N PHE A 298 -30.21 32.52 43.74
CA PHE A 298 -29.67 33.14 42.54
C PHE A 298 -28.15 33.16 42.57
N LYS A 299 -27.53 33.46 43.71
CA LYS A 299 -26.08 33.35 43.94
C LYS A 299 -25.58 31.92 43.71
N GLU A 300 -26.26 30.91 44.25
CA GLU A 300 -25.92 29.49 43.98
C GLU A 300 -25.97 29.16 42.48
N SER A 301 -26.93 29.72 41.75
CA SER A 301 -27.06 29.54 40.31
C SER A 301 -25.89 30.18 39.56
N VAL A 302 -25.49 31.39 39.94
CA VAL A 302 -24.33 32.09 39.36
C VAL A 302 -23.03 31.33 39.61
N MET A 303 -22.80 30.83 40.84
CA MET A 303 -21.62 30.00 41.14
C MET A 303 -21.56 28.73 40.28
N ARG A 304 -22.72 28.14 39.99
CA ARG A 304 -22.82 26.95 39.13
C ARG A 304 -22.48 27.29 37.67
N VAL A 305 -22.95 28.44 37.18
CA VAL A 305 -22.57 28.95 35.86
C VAL A 305 -21.06 29.16 35.78
N GLN A 306 -20.46 29.82 36.77
CA GLN A 306 -19.01 30.05 36.81
C GLN A 306 -18.22 28.73 36.76
N LYS A 307 -18.61 27.73 37.55
CA LYS A 307 -17.98 26.40 37.51
C LYS A 307 -18.11 25.72 36.15
N ASN A 308 -19.27 25.83 35.50
CA ASN A 308 -19.49 25.26 34.18
C ASN A 308 -18.60 25.96 33.13
N VAL A 309 -18.43 27.27 33.23
CA VAL A 309 -17.54 28.04 32.34
C VAL A 309 -16.08 27.64 32.53
N GLU A 310 -15.60 27.50 33.76
CA GLU A 310 -14.24 27.01 34.05
C GLU A 310 -14.02 25.61 33.46
N GLN A 311 -15.02 24.73 33.55
CA GLN A 311 -14.94 23.40 32.96
C GLN A 311 -14.94 23.45 31.44
N SER A 312 -15.76 24.31 30.82
CA SER A 312 -15.77 24.51 29.36
C SER A 312 -14.41 24.99 28.87
N ASP A 313 -13.78 25.95 29.55
CA ASP A 313 -12.47 26.49 29.17
C ASP A 313 -11.38 25.39 29.15
N LEU A 314 -11.38 24.51 30.16
CA LEU A 314 -10.48 23.36 30.19
C LEU A 314 -10.70 22.40 29.01
N ILE A 315 -11.97 22.07 28.71
CA ILE A 315 -12.33 21.19 27.59
C ILE A 315 -11.92 21.82 26.26
N THR A 316 -12.15 23.13 26.09
CA THR A 316 -11.79 23.87 24.88
C THR A 316 -10.27 23.88 24.67
N GLN A 317 -9.48 24.05 25.74
CA GLN A 317 -8.02 24.00 25.65
C GLN A 317 -7.50 22.61 25.27
N GLU A 318 -8.10 21.54 25.84
CA GLU A 318 -7.77 20.17 25.45
C GLU A 318 -8.13 19.89 23.99
N GLN A 319 -9.30 20.37 23.54
CA GLN A 319 -9.75 20.26 22.15
C GLN A 319 -8.79 20.97 21.20
N ALA A 320 -8.37 22.20 21.50
CA ALA A 320 -7.42 22.95 20.68
C ALA A 320 -6.09 22.18 20.52
N ASN A 321 -5.56 21.63 21.62
CA ASN A 321 -4.35 20.81 21.59
C ASN A 321 -4.53 19.54 20.74
N ALA A 322 -5.67 18.86 20.88
CA ALA A 322 -5.98 17.67 20.08
C ALA A 322 -6.08 17.99 18.58
N THR A 323 -6.70 19.12 18.22
CA THR A 323 -6.79 19.61 16.85
C THR A 323 -5.42 19.91 16.25
N GLN A 324 -4.51 20.53 16.99
CA GLN A 324 -3.12 20.75 16.54
C GLN A 324 -2.37 19.45 16.27
N VAL A 325 -2.50 18.46 17.16
CA VAL A 325 -1.90 17.13 16.97
C VAL A 325 -2.49 16.43 15.74
N LEU A 326 -3.79 16.58 15.51
CA LEU A 326 -4.47 16.01 14.35
C LEU A 326 -3.99 16.65 13.04
N ALA A 327 -3.83 17.97 13.00
CA ALA A 327 -3.25 18.69 11.87
C ALA A 327 -1.84 18.16 11.52
N GLN A 328 -0.98 18.00 12.53
CA GLN A 328 0.36 17.45 12.32
C GLN A 328 0.34 16.01 11.80
N LYS A 329 -0.61 15.18 12.27
CA LYS A 329 -0.78 13.81 11.80
C LYS A 329 -1.23 13.77 10.35
N LEU A 330 -2.16 14.65 9.93
CA LEU A 330 -2.60 14.75 8.55
C LEU A 330 -1.43 15.09 7.61
N GLU A 331 -0.58 16.04 7.99
CA GLU A 331 0.62 16.39 7.20
C GLU A 331 1.60 15.21 7.06
N ASN A 332 1.76 14.41 8.13
CA ASN A 332 2.57 13.20 8.07
C ASN A 332 1.98 12.17 7.10
N VAL A 333 0.66 11.97 7.10
CA VAL A 333 0.00 11.05 6.16
C VAL A 333 0.12 11.57 4.72
N ARG A 334 0.00 12.88 4.50
CA ARG A 334 0.23 13.52 3.19
C ARG A 334 1.65 13.23 2.68
N THR A 335 2.66 13.42 3.53
CA THR A 335 4.06 13.11 3.20
C THR A 335 4.29 11.62 2.87
N ILE A 336 3.63 10.72 3.60
CA ILE A 336 3.68 9.27 3.30
C ILE A 336 3.04 8.98 1.94
N GLY A 337 1.88 9.58 1.64
CA GLY A 337 1.22 9.48 0.35
C GLY A 337 2.10 9.97 -0.81
N GLU A 338 2.86 11.05 -0.62
CA GLU A 338 3.79 11.57 -1.63
C GLU A 338 4.93 10.58 -1.89
N LYS A 339 5.52 10.01 -0.83
CA LYS A 339 6.56 8.97 -0.96
C LYS A 339 6.03 7.74 -1.69
N LEU A 340 4.85 7.25 -1.31
CA LEU A 340 4.19 6.12 -1.96
C LEU A 340 3.96 6.36 -3.46
N ARG A 341 3.55 7.58 -3.82
CA ARG A 341 3.41 7.98 -5.22
C ARG A 341 4.73 7.94 -5.98
N THR A 342 5.81 8.47 -5.40
CA THR A 342 7.14 8.43 -6.05
C THR A 342 7.72 7.02 -6.20
N MET A 343 7.44 6.11 -5.27
CA MET A 343 7.87 4.71 -5.35
C MET A 343 7.10 3.90 -6.41
N SER A 344 5.93 4.37 -6.83
CA SER A 344 5.08 3.70 -7.82
C SER A 344 5.45 4.01 -9.27
N TYR A 345 6.30 5.01 -9.51
CA TYR A 345 6.79 5.39 -10.85
C TYR A 345 8.10 4.66 -11.18
#